data_AF-A0A933DZE7-F1
#
_entry.id   AF-A0A933DZE7-F1
#
_cell.length_a   1.000
_cell.length_b   1.000
_cell.length_c   1.000
_cell.angle_alpha   90.00
_cell.angle_beta   90.00
_cell.angle_gamma   90.00
#
_symmetry.space_group_name_H-M   'P 1'
#
loop_
_entity.id
_entity.type
_entity.pdbx_description
1 polymer ?
#
loop_
_entity_poly.entity_id
_entity_poly.type
_entity_poly.pdbx_seq_one_letter_code
_entity_poly.pdbx_strand_id
1 'polypeptide(L)' 'MNQQTYQMLDPTAELSSEQRARRAPLASLDDATIGLMSISKERSREFLDTVERRLAARGLKIARFEKPTHTKPA' A
#
# COMPACT_ATOMS: atom_id res chain seq x y z
N MET A 1 2.88 -25.45 -41.07
CA MET A 1 2.57 -24.32 -40.14
C MET A 1 2.48 -24.90 -38.74
N ASN A 2 3.53 -24.71 -37.93
CA ASN A 2 3.54 -25.21 -36.56
C ASN A 2 2.81 -24.20 -35.69
N GLN A 3 1.66 -24.60 -35.14
CA GLN A 3 0.88 -23.75 -34.25
C GLN A 3 1.48 -23.83 -32.85
N GLN A 4 2.04 -22.71 -32.39
CA GLN A 4 2.62 -22.60 -31.07
C GLN A 4 1.49 -22.32 -30.08
N THR A 5 1.25 -23.26 -29.16
CA THR A 5 0.22 -23.13 -28.12
C THR A 5 0.72 -22.16 -27.05
N TYR A 6 0.05 -21.02 -26.91
CA TYR A 6 0.30 -20.08 -25.81
C TYR A 6 -0.64 -20.41 -24.65
N GLN A 7 -0.07 -20.69 -23.47
CA GLN A 7 -0.83 -20.84 -22.24
C GLN A 7 -0.97 -19.45 -21.59
N MET A 8 -2.16 -18.85 -21.70
CA MET A 8 -2.48 -17.61 -21.02
C MET A 8 -2.78 -17.91 -19.55
N LEU A 9 -1.95 -17.39 -18.65
CA LEU A 9 -2.18 -17.46 -17.21
C LEU A 9 -2.95 -16.22 -16.80
N ASP A 10 -4.21 -16.39 -16.41
CA ASP A 10 -4.99 -15.33 -15.81
C ASP A 10 -4.50 -15.11 -14.36
N PRO A 11 -3.90 -13.95 -14.02
CA PRO A 11 -3.46 -13.65 -12.66
C PRO A 11 -4.65 -13.47 -11.70
N THR A 12 -5.87 -13.39 -12.22
CA THR A 12 -7.12 -13.35 -11.48
C THR A 12 -7.60 -14.78 -11.26
N ALA A 13 -7.01 -15.47 -10.28
CA ALA A 13 -7.47 -16.81 -9.88
C ALA A 13 -8.87 -16.83 -9.23
N GLU A 14 -9.62 -15.72 -9.31
CA GLU A 14 -10.90 -15.55 -8.63
C GLU A 14 -12.04 -15.73 -9.65
N LEU A 15 -12.56 -16.96 -9.73
CA LEU A 15 -13.79 -17.28 -10.50
C LEU A 15 -15.03 -16.55 -9.94
N SER A 16 -14.93 -16.03 -8.71
CA SER A 16 -15.95 -15.22 -8.05
C SER A 16 -15.32 -14.37 -6.95
N SER A 17 -16.00 -13.29 -6.54
CA SER A 17 -15.55 -12.42 -5.46
C SER A 17 -15.60 -13.14 -4.11
N GLU A 18 -14.46 -13.40 -3.49
CA GLU A 18 -14.40 -13.96 -2.14
C GLU A 18 -14.39 -12.86 -1.07
N GLN A 19 -15.34 -12.92 -0.12
CA GLN A 19 -15.29 -12.08 1.07
C GLN A 19 -14.36 -12.70 2.11
N ARG A 20 -13.22 -12.05 2.37
CA ARG A 20 -12.27 -12.48 3.40
C ARG A 20 -12.55 -11.76 4.71
N ALA A 21 -12.49 -12.51 5.82
CA ALA A 21 -12.60 -11.93 7.14
C ALA A 21 -11.46 -10.93 7.39
N ARG A 22 -11.77 -9.79 8.01
CA ARG A 22 -10.78 -8.78 8.37
C ARG A 22 -9.83 -9.38 9.41
N ARG A 23 -8.52 -9.27 9.18
CA ARG A 23 -7.52 -9.66 10.18
C ARG A 23 -7.65 -8.77 11.41
N ALA A 24 -7.50 -9.37 12.60
CA ALA A 24 -7.45 -8.62 13.84
C ALA A 24 -6.27 -7.62 13.81
N PRO A 25 -6.42 -6.42 14.38
CA PRO A 25 -5.30 -5.50 14.60
C PRO A 25 -4.21 -6.15 15.45
N LEU A 26 -2.98 -5.67 15.31
CA LEU A 26 -1.91 -6.03 16.24
C LEU A 26 -2.25 -5.51 17.64
N ALA A 27 -1.86 -6.27 18.67
CA ALA A 27 -2.07 -5.88 20.06
C ALA A 27 -1.22 -4.65 20.46
N SER A 28 -0.06 -4.48 19.83
CA SER A 28 0.84 -3.33 19.98
C SER A 28 1.53 -2.99 18.66
N LEU A 29 2.16 -1.82 18.60
CA LEU A 29 2.94 -1.32 17.47
C LEU A 29 4.46 -1.34 17.71
N ASP A 30 4.92 -1.80 18.87
CA ASP A 30 6.34 -1.70 19.28
C ASP A 30 7.30 -2.38 18.30
N ASP A 31 6.91 -3.53 17.76
CA ASP A 31 7.68 -4.29 16.74
C ASP A 31 7.16 -4.08 15.32
N ALA A 32 6.15 -3.24 15.13
CA ALA A 32 5.57 -2.97 13.82
C ALA A 32 6.33 -1.87 13.08
N THR A 33 6.38 -1.96 11.75
CA THR A 33 6.81 -0.85 10.89
C THR A 33 5.60 -0.20 10.26
N ILE A 34 5.45 1.11 10.45
CA ILE A 34 4.32 1.88 9.92
C ILE A 34 4.70 2.44 8.56
N GLY A 35 3.97 2.04 7.51
CA GLY A 35 4.10 2.59 6.17
C GLY A 35 3.28 3.86 6.00
N LEU A 36 3.93 4.99 5.67
CA LEU A 36 3.27 6.24 5.28
C LEU A 36 3.35 6.39 3.76
N MET A 37 2.21 6.33 3.08
CA MET A 37 2.11 6.39 1.62
C MET A 37 1.50 7.72 1.17
N SER A 38 2.30 8.53 0.48
CA SER A 38 1.80 9.67 -0.28
C SER A 38 1.33 9.21 -1.66
N ILE A 39 0.06 9.44 -1.95
CA ILE A 39 -0.50 9.29 -3.30
C ILE A 39 -0.35 10.56 -4.14
N SER A 40 0.59 11.43 -3.76
CA SER A 40 0.90 12.71 -4.41
C SER A 40 -0.39 13.50 -4.58
N LYS A 41 -0.98 13.89 -3.45
CA LYS A 41 -2.09 14.85 -3.40
C LYS A 41 -1.60 16.15 -2.80
N GLU A 42 -2.34 17.23 -3.04
CA GLU A 42 -2.03 18.51 -2.43
C GLU A 42 -1.88 18.34 -0.91
N ARG A 43 -0.82 18.94 -0.36
CA ARG A 43 -0.53 18.93 1.07
C ARG A 43 -0.31 17.56 1.73
N SER A 44 -0.19 16.50 0.94
CA SER A 44 0.09 15.14 1.44
C SER A 44 1.41 15.07 2.19
N ARG A 45 2.42 15.83 1.74
CA ARG A 45 3.71 15.91 2.41
C ARG A 45 3.58 16.53 3.80
N GLU A 46 3.03 17.73 3.94
CA GLU A 46 2.88 18.40 5.24
C GLU A 46 2.05 17.57 6.24
N PHE A 47 1.01 16.91 5.75
CA PHE A 47 0.20 16.00 6.56
C PHE A 47 1.03 14.81 7.05
N LEU A 48 1.70 14.10 6.13
CA LEU A 48 2.46 12.90 6.48
C LEU A 48 3.72 13.22 7.28
N ASP A 49 4.32 14.41 7.14
CA ASP A 49 5.45 14.86 7.96
C ASP A 49 5.00 15.13 9.39
N THR A 50 3.80 15.71 9.55
CA THR A 50 3.19 15.90 10.88
C THR A 50 2.86 14.57 11.55
N VAL A 51 2.36 13.59 10.78
CA VAL A 51 2.08 12.23 11.28
C VAL A 51 3.38 11.53 11.67
N GLU A 52 4.39 11.53 10.80
CA GLU A 52 5.69 10.93 11.09
C GLU A 52 6.32 11.49 12.35
N ARG A 53 6.35 12.82 12.51
CA ARG A 53 6.86 13.47 13.72
C ARG A 53 6.19 12.95 14.99
N ARG A 54 4.86 12.79 14.97
CA ARG A 54 4.09 12.30 16.13
C ARG A 54 4.34 10.83 16.43
N LEU A 55 4.53 10.00 15.40
CA LEU A 55 4.82 8.58 15.56
C LEU A 55 6.27 8.34 16.00
N ALA A 56 7.22 9.08 15.44
CA ALA A 56 8.63 9.03 15.82
C ALA A 56 8.84 9.49 17.27
N ALA A 57 8.11 10.53 17.73
CA ALA A 57 8.12 10.95 19.13
C ALA A 57 7.63 9.86 20.11
N ARG A 58 6.91 8.85 19.60
CA ARG A 58 6.48 7.66 20.36
C ARG A 58 7.45 6.47 20.20
N GLY A 59 8.58 6.65 19.52
CA GLY A 59 9.59 5.60 19.29
C GLY A 59 9.21 4.57 18.23
N LEU A 60 8.18 4.82 17.42
CA LEU A 60 7.69 3.85 16.43
C LEU A 60 8.53 3.89 15.14
N LYS A 61 8.67 2.73 14.48
CA LYS A 61 9.41 2.60 13.22
C LYS A 61 8.52 3.03 12.05
N ILE A 62 9.05 3.89 11.17
CA ILE A 62 8.32 4.44 10.02
C ILE A 62 9.07 4.13 8.72
N ALA A 63 8.32 3.80 7.66
CA ALA A 63 8.79 3.71 6.29
C ALA A 63 7.97 4.64 5.39
N ARG A 64 8.63 5.42 4.54
CA ARG A 64 7.97 6.38 3.64
C ARG A 64 7.92 5.90 2.21
N PHE A 65 6.78 6.11 1.59
CA PHE A 65 6.53 5.82 0.19
C PHE A 65 5.81 7.01 -0.45
N GLU A 66 6.19 7.36 -1.66
CA GLU A 66 5.58 8.45 -2.40
C GLU A 66 5.45 8.04 -3.87
N LYS A 67 4.27 8.26 -4.45
CA LYS A 67 4.11 8.12 -5.89
C LYS A 67 4.95 9.20 -6.61
N PRO A 68 5.63 8.85 -7.70
CA PRO A 68 6.47 9.82 -8.40
C PRO A 68 5.67 10.96 -9.04
N THR A 69 4.40 10.74 -9.41
CA THR A 69 3.58 11.71 -10.13
C THR A 69 2.14 11.76 -9.62
N HIS A 70 1.56 12.97 -9.66
CA HIS A 70 0.12 13.18 -9.55
C HIS A 70 -0.55 12.56 -10.80
N THR A 71 -1.23 11.42 -10.65
CA THR A 71 -2.06 10.91 -11.75
C THR A 71 -3.28 11.81 -11.91
N LYS A 72 -3.30 12.65 -12.95
CA LYS A 72 -4.56 13.09 -13.57
C LYS A 72 -5.19 11.87 -14.25
N PRO A 73 -6.50 11.63 -14.15
CA PRO A 73 -7.13 10.64 -15.02
C PRO A 73 -6.92 11.10 -16.47
N ALA A 74 -6.43 10.19 -17.32
CA ALA A 74 -6.51 10.33 -18.76
C ALA A 74 -7.96 10.14 -19.21
#